data_AF-A0A6M1MKP4-F1
#
_entry.id   AF-A0A6M1MKP4-F1
#
_cell.length_a   1.000
_cell.length_b   1.000
_cell.length_c   1.000
_cell.angle_alpha   90.00
_cell.angle_beta   90.00
_cell.angle_gamma   90.00
#
_symmetry.space_group_name_H-M   'P 1'
#
loop_
_entity.id
_entity.type
_entity.pdbx_description
1 polymer ?
#
loop_
_entity_poly.entity_id
_entity_poly.type
_entity_poly.pdbx_seq_one_letter_code
_entity_poly.pdbx_strand_id
1 'polypeptide(L)'
;MNVSDLLTAAKLHARIDHADDDPDMLLILSAAAGDVAHAAEYTLPPAAADLPDDIKLAIIDQAAMLFDARGGETDRPLGLSMAAARITARYRGVRLCLPPPATE
;
A
#
# COMPACT_ATOMS: atom_id res chain seq x y z
N MET A 1 -7.88 -4.91 9.28
CA MET A 1 -8.39 -3.57 8.91
C MET A 1 -9.57 -3.74 7.98
N ASN A 2 -10.66 -3.00 8.19
CA ASN A 2 -11.75 -2.94 7.22
C ASN A 2 -11.37 -2.04 6.05
N VAL A 3 -11.16 -2.61 4.85
CA VAL A 3 -10.75 -1.86 3.65
C VAL A 3 -11.93 -1.25 2.88
N SER A 4 -13.18 -1.62 3.19
CA SER A 4 -14.36 -1.09 2.49
C SER A 4 -14.47 0.43 2.56
N ASP A 5 -13.98 1.01 3.66
CA ASP A 5 -14.02 2.44 3.91
C ASP A 5 -13.13 3.23 2.94
N LEU A 6 -12.16 2.57 2.28
CA LEU A 6 -11.28 3.14 1.27
C LEU A 6 -11.79 2.95 -0.16
N LEU A 7 -12.82 2.12 -0.39
CA LEU A 7 -13.26 1.70 -1.73
C LEU A 7 -13.60 2.89 -2.63
N THR A 8 -14.44 3.81 -2.15
CA THR A 8 -14.87 4.98 -2.94
C THR A 8 -13.68 5.84 -3.36
N ALA A 9 -12.73 6.07 -2.45
CA ALA A 9 -11.54 6.86 -2.75
C ALA A 9 -10.58 6.13 -3.70
N ALA A 10 -10.45 4.81 -3.54
CA ALA A 10 -9.63 3.98 -4.41
C ALA A 10 -10.15 3.95 -5.86
N LYS A 11 -11.47 3.77 -6.03
CA LYS A 11 -12.12 3.81 -7.35
C LYS A 11 -11.98 5.18 -8.01
N LEU A 12 -12.16 6.25 -7.25
CA LEU A 12 -11.96 7.61 -7.77
C LEU A 12 -10.51 7.83 -8.23
N HIS A 13 -9.52 7.35 -7.46
CA HIS A 13 -8.10 7.46 -7.81
C HIS A 13 -7.74 6.63 -9.05
N ALA A 14 -8.25 5.40 -9.13
CA ALA A 14 -8.03 4.47 -10.24
C ALA A 14 -8.92 4.75 -11.47
N ARG A 15 -9.84 5.73 -11.38
CA ARG A 15 -10.82 6.07 -12.44
C ARG A 15 -11.71 4.89 -12.85
N ILE A 16 -12.19 4.17 -11.86
CA ILE A 16 -13.10 3.03 -12.04
C ILE A 16 -14.51 3.50 -11.70
N ASP A 17 -15.37 3.57 -12.72
CA ASP A 17 -16.73 4.10 -12.59
C ASP A 17 -17.78 3.00 -12.33
N HIS A 18 -17.47 1.74 -12.65
CA HIS A 18 -18.44 0.64 -12.61
C HIS A 18 -18.41 -0.12 -11.29
N ALA A 19 -19.57 -0.62 -10.84
CA ALA A 19 -19.74 -1.29 -9.54
C ALA A 19 -19.46 -2.80 -9.58
N ASP A 20 -19.39 -3.39 -10.78
CA ASP A 20 -19.00 -4.78 -11.00
C ASP A 20 -17.54 -5.06 -10.62
N ASP A 21 -16.67 -4.05 -10.70
CA ASP A 21 -15.27 -4.12 -10.25
C ASP A 21 -15.10 -4.01 -8.71
N ASP A 22 -16.16 -3.74 -7.94
CA ASP A 22 -16.06 -3.53 -6.49
C ASP A 22 -15.46 -4.73 -5.73
N PRO A 23 -15.87 -6.00 -5.98
CA PRO A 23 -15.30 -7.16 -5.30
C PRO A 23 -13.79 -7.31 -5.57
N ASP A 24 -13.37 -7.11 -6.82
CA ASP A 24 -11.98 -7.22 -7.21
C ASP A 24 -11.15 -6.07 -6.63
N MET A 25 -11.67 -4.85 -6.65
CA MET A 25 -11.02 -3.71 -6.03
C MET A 25 -10.87 -3.87 -4.51
N LEU A 26 -11.82 -4.49 -3.81
CA LEU A 26 -11.69 -4.80 -2.39
C LEU A 26 -10.56 -5.81 -2.11
N LEU A 27 -10.39 -6.82 -2.96
CA LEU A 27 -9.27 -7.76 -2.86
C LEU A 27 -7.93 -7.07 -3.10
N ILE A 28 -7.86 -6.21 -4.11
CA ILE A 28 -6.66 -5.43 -4.44
C ILE A 28 -6.32 -4.45 -3.31
N LEU A 29 -7.31 -3.79 -2.71
CA LEU A 29 -7.11 -2.93 -1.54
C LEU A 29 -6.56 -3.69 -0.33
N SER A 30 -7.04 -4.92 -0.11
CA SER A 30 -6.52 -5.79 0.94
C SER A 30 -5.04 -6.14 0.71
N ALA A 31 -4.68 -6.50 -0.52
CA ALA A 31 -3.29 -6.77 -0.90
C ALA A 31 -2.41 -5.52 -0.74
N ALA A 32 -2.86 -4.38 -1.28
CA ALA A 32 -2.16 -3.10 -1.17
C ALA A 32 -1.95 -2.66 0.29
N ALA A 33 -2.94 -2.86 1.15
CA ALA A 33 -2.82 -2.58 2.58
C ALA A 33 -1.75 -3.45 3.23
N GLY A 34 -1.69 -4.75 2.88
CA GLY A 34 -0.64 -5.67 3.33
C GLY A 34 0.75 -5.24 2.89
N ASP A 35 0.92 -4.89 1.61
CA ASP A 35 2.20 -4.43 1.06
C ASP A 35 2.71 -3.18 1.77
N VAL A 36 1.83 -2.18 1.92
CA VAL A 36 2.15 -0.90 2.57
C VAL A 36 2.48 -1.11 4.04
N ALA A 37 1.68 -1.89 4.76
CA ALA A 37 1.91 -2.18 6.18
C ALA A 37 3.25 -2.90 6.40
N HIS A 38 3.53 -3.90 5.57
CA HIS A 38 4.79 -4.64 5.62
C HIS A 38 5.98 -3.72 5.34
N ALA A 39 5.93 -2.92 4.27
CA ALA A 39 7.01 -2.03 3.89
C ALA A 39 7.24 -0.89 4.88
N ALA A 40 6.18 -0.37 5.49
CA ALA A 40 6.25 0.67 6.53
C ALA A 40 6.66 0.12 7.90
N GLU A 41 6.67 -1.20 8.09
CA GLU A 41 6.73 -1.85 9.42
C GLU A 41 5.65 -1.27 10.37
N TYR A 42 4.44 -1.07 9.84
CA TYR A 42 3.34 -0.39 10.50
C TYR A 42 2.17 -1.35 10.76
N THR A 43 1.64 -1.35 11.98
CA THR A 43 0.46 -2.13 12.35
C THR A 43 -0.81 -1.40 11.94
N LEU A 44 -1.57 -1.97 11.01
CA LEU A 44 -2.83 -1.38 10.56
C LEU A 44 -3.88 -1.39 11.69
N PRO A 45 -4.56 -0.27 11.93
CA PRO A 45 -5.70 -0.22 12.84
C PRO A 45 -6.89 -1.04 12.31
N PRO A 46 -7.87 -1.38 13.16
CA PRO A 46 -9.06 -2.10 12.74
C PRO A 46 -9.92 -1.29 11.75
N ALA A 47 -10.02 0.03 11.94
CA ALA A 47 -10.80 0.93 11.08
C ALA A 47 -9.89 1.82 10.22
N ALA A 48 -10.27 2.03 8.95
CA ALA A 48 -9.47 2.87 8.05
C ALA A 48 -9.47 4.34 8.45
N ALA A 49 -10.49 4.81 9.18
CA ALA A 49 -10.57 6.18 9.69
C ALA A 49 -9.38 6.55 10.58
N ASP A 50 -8.84 5.57 11.32
CA ASP A 50 -7.72 5.74 12.25
C ASP A 50 -6.35 5.77 11.55
N LEU A 51 -6.30 5.55 10.23
CA LEU A 51 -5.06 5.66 9.48
C LEU A 51 -4.61 7.11 9.33
N PRO A 52 -3.29 7.38 9.40
CA PRO A 52 -2.72 8.61 8.87
C PRO A 52 -3.06 8.79 7.39
N ASP A 53 -3.32 10.03 6.97
CA ASP A 53 -3.78 10.31 5.61
C ASP A 53 -2.75 9.95 4.52
N ASP A 54 -1.46 10.03 4.83
CA ASP A 54 -0.42 9.60 3.90
C ASP A 54 -0.37 8.07 3.75
N ILE A 55 -0.59 7.29 4.82
CA ILE A 55 -0.75 5.83 4.70
C ILE A 55 -2.00 5.48 3.90
N LYS A 56 -3.13 6.19 4.08
CA LYS A 56 -4.32 6.00 3.23
C LYS A 56 -3.99 6.21 1.75
N LEU A 57 -3.29 7.30 1.44
CA LEU A 57 -2.85 7.60 0.07
C LEU A 57 -1.90 6.52 -0.47
N ALA A 58 -0.95 6.03 0.34
CA ALA A 58 -0.05 4.96 -0.07
C ALA A 58 -0.80 3.67 -0.45
N ILE A 59 -1.81 3.29 0.34
CA ILE A 59 -2.64 2.10 0.07
C ILE A 59 -3.46 2.29 -1.21
N ILE A 60 -4.10 3.45 -1.36
CA ILE A 60 -4.92 3.78 -2.53
C ILE A 60 -4.09 3.80 -3.81
N ASP A 61 -2.90 4.42 -3.77
CA ASP A 61 -2.01 4.49 -4.93
C ASP A 61 -1.42 3.12 -5.30
N GLN A 62 -1.04 2.31 -4.29
CA GLN A 62 -0.62 0.93 -4.51
C GLN A 62 -1.76 0.09 -5.13
N ALA A 63 -2.99 0.25 -4.65
CA ALA A 63 -4.15 -0.46 -5.20
C ALA A 63 -4.42 -0.09 -6.67
N ALA A 64 -4.33 1.20 -7.03
CA ALA A 64 -4.50 1.63 -8.42
C ALA A 64 -3.44 1.03 -9.35
N MET A 65 -2.16 1.03 -8.94
CA MET A 65 -1.09 0.41 -9.71
C MET A 65 -1.30 -1.10 -9.88
N LEU A 66 -1.72 -1.80 -8.81
CA LEU A 66 -2.01 -3.24 -8.87
C LEU A 66 -3.21 -3.54 -9.79
N PHE A 67 -4.24 -2.69 -9.77
CA PHE A 67 -5.37 -2.81 -10.67
C PHE A 67 -4.96 -2.66 -12.13
N ASP A 68 -4.16 -1.64 -12.46
CA ASP A 68 -3.67 -1.43 -13.84
C ASP A 68 -2.78 -2.57 -14.33
N ALA A 69 -2.03 -3.20 -13.42
CA ALA A 69 -1.08 -4.25 -13.76
C ALA A 69 -1.62 -5.68 -13.62
N ARG A 70 -2.94 -5.85 -13.47
CA ARG A 70 -3.62 -7.14 -13.26
C ARG A 70 -3.41 -8.21 -14.34
N GLY A 71 -2.86 -7.83 -15.50
CA GLY A 71 -2.58 -8.73 -16.63
C GLY A 71 -1.47 -9.76 -16.42
N GLY A 72 -0.70 -9.68 -15.33
CA GLY A 72 0.25 -10.71 -14.90
C GLY A 72 1.54 -10.82 -15.73
N GLU A 73 1.51 -10.51 -17.03
CA GLU A 73 2.70 -10.37 -17.87
C GLU A 73 3.22 -8.93 -17.77
N THR A 74 4.12 -8.73 -16.82
CA THR A 74 4.97 -7.55 -16.82
C THR A 74 6.41 -8.04 -17.00
N ASP A 75 7.13 -7.50 -17.99
CA ASP A 75 8.56 -7.79 -18.21
C ASP A 75 9.44 -7.45 -16.99
N ARG A 76 8.87 -6.75 -16.00
CA ARG A 76 9.54 -6.33 -14.77
C ARG A 76 8.64 -6.60 -13.55
N PRO A 77 9.17 -7.21 -12.48
CA PRO A 77 8.43 -7.40 -11.23
C PRO A 77 7.88 -6.07 -10.69
N LEU A 78 6.62 -6.08 -10.29
CA LEU A 78 5.97 -4.94 -9.66
C LEU A 78 6.39 -4.84 -8.20
N GLY A 79 6.94 -3.69 -7.83
CA GLY A 79 7.26 -3.36 -6.44
C GLY A 79 6.14 -2.54 -5.80
N LEU A 80 6.51 -1.66 -4.88
CA LEU A 80 5.63 -0.60 -4.42
C LEU A 80 5.48 0.48 -5.50
N SER A 81 4.33 1.13 -5.53
CA SER A 81 4.14 2.36 -6.27
C SER A 81 5.12 3.43 -5.79
N MET A 82 5.40 4.42 -6.64
CA MET A 82 6.35 5.47 -6.28
C MET A 82 5.87 6.33 -5.09
N ALA A 83 4.55 6.54 -4.95
CA ALA A 83 4.02 7.25 -3.79
C ALA A 83 4.12 6.37 -2.54
N ALA A 84 3.70 5.11 -2.62
CA ALA A 84 3.78 4.17 -1.51
C ALA A 84 5.22 4.04 -1.01
N ALA A 85 6.19 3.81 -1.89
CA ALA A 85 7.61 3.68 -1.54
C ALA A 85 8.16 4.90 -0.78
N ARG A 86 7.80 6.11 -1.19
CA ARG A 86 8.24 7.36 -0.53
C ARG A 86 7.60 7.54 0.83
N ILE A 87 6.33 7.18 0.97
CA ILE A 87 5.57 7.34 2.20
C ILE A 87 6.06 6.30 3.23
N THR A 88 6.09 5.02 2.85
CA THR A 88 6.51 3.93 3.75
C THR A 88 7.93 4.08 4.25
N ALA A 89 8.85 4.64 3.44
CA ALA A 89 10.21 4.94 3.86
C ALA A 89 10.29 5.88 5.08
N ARG A 90 9.33 6.82 5.23
CA ARG A 90 9.27 7.71 6.40
C ARG A 90 8.88 6.97 7.68
N TYR A 91 8.01 5.96 7.56
CA TYR A 91 7.52 5.17 8.68
C TYR A 91 8.56 4.14 9.14
N ARG A 92 9.17 3.44 8.19
CA ARG A 92 10.19 2.43 8.48
C ARG A 92 11.45 3.04 9.10
N GLY A 93 11.79 4.27 8.68
CA GLY A 93 13.01 4.96 9.07
C GLY A 93 14.27 4.33 8.47
N VAL A 94 15.41 5.02 8.64
CA VAL A 94 16.72 4.51 8.22
C VAL A 94 17.32 3.69 9.37
N ARG A 95 17.58 2.40 9.12
CA ARG A 95 18.36 1.57 10.04
C ARG A 95 19.82 1.57 9.59
N LEU A 96 20.71 2.02 10.46
CA LEU A 96 22.14 1.90 10.24
C LEU A 96 22.57 0.50 10.69
N CYS A 97 23.09 -0.28 9.75
CA CYS A 97 23.80 -1.51 10.06
C CYS A 97 25.19 -1.12 10.60
N LEU A 98 25.26 -0.66 11.85
CA LEU A 98 26.55 -0.37 12.47
C LEU A 98 27.31 -1.70 12.62
N PRO A 99 28.63 -1.73 12.30
CA PRO A 99 29.44 -2.90 12.59
C PRO A 99 29.37 -3.20 14.10
N PRO A 100 29.50 -4.49 14.51
CA PRO A 100 29.50 -4.85 15.92
C PRO A 100 30.60 -4.06 16.67
N PRO A 101 30.39 -3.72 17.95
CA PRO A 101 31.39 -2.98 18.73
C PRO A 101 32.70 -3.77 18.77
N ALA A 102 33.83 -3.06 18.68
CA ALA A 102 35.15 -3.69 18.82
C ALA A 102 35.24 -4.35 20.20
N THR A 103 35.54 -5.65 20.24
CA THR A 103 35.86 -6.37 21.47
C THR A 103 37.24 -5.93 21.96
N GLU A 104 37.34 -5.48 23.22
CA GLU A 104 38.61 -5.19 23.91
C GLU A 104 39.44 -6.44 24.15
#